data_AF-A0A7Z8RXC4-F1
#
_entry.id   AF-A0A7Z8RXC4-F1
#
_cell.length_a   1.000
_cell.length_b   1.000
_cell.length_c   1.000
_cell.angle_alpha   90.00
_cell.angle_beta   90.00
_cell.angle_gamma   90.00
#
_symmetry.space_group_name_H-M   'P 1'
#
loop_
_entity.id
_entity.type
_entity.pdbx_description
1 polymer ?
#
loop_
_entity_poly.entity_id
_entity_poly.type
_entity_poly.pdbx_seq_one_letter_code
_entity_poly.pdbx_strand_id
1 'polypeptide(L)'
;MLEEVGYKFHKNELGHRGFLNEDVVALKTLADIKSHPNMTLKQACNAVMTWLHNKNIADTDITELRHEDHNEERHIKEYNELKEMIQQQNEMLKQMAKKMDEQQRYIDERLERRDQQLMSAIREIQEEKKVLLEIAATQKKKWWQFWLK
;
A
#
# COMPACT_ATOMS: atom_id res chain seq x y z
N MET A 1 -9.25 40.73 20.19
CA MET A 1 -9.26 40.10 21.53
C MET A 1 -7.89 39.59 21.96
N LEU A 2 -7.39 38.43 21.52
CA LEU A 2 -6.01 38.01 21.86
C LEU A 2 -4.95 38.90 21.19
N GLU A 3 -5.18 39.29 19.92
CA GLU A 3 -4.32 40.25 19.20
C GLU A 3 -4.29 41.65 19.84
N GLU A 4 -5.35 42.04 20.54
CA GLU A 4 -5.41 43.35 21.25
C GLU A 4 -4.56 43.37 22.51
N VAL A 5 -4.27 42.19 23.07
CA VAL A 5 -3.42 42.00 24.26
C VAL A 5 -1.97 41.67 23.84
N GLY A 6 -1.67 41.67 22.54
CA GLY A 6 -0.32 41.53 22.00
C GLY A 6 0.03 40.14 21.45
N TYR A 7 -0.95 39.21 21.37
CA TYR A 7 -0.73 37.90 20.76
C TYR A 7 -0.70 37.99 19.23
N LYS A 8 0.35 37.51 18.57
CA LYS A 8 0.48 37.59 17.10
C LYS A 8 0.13 36.26 16.46
N PHE A 9 -1.01 36.19 15.78
CA PHE A 9 -1.29 35.07 14.89
C PHE A 9 -0.44 35.17 13.62
N HIS A 10 0.03 34.03 13.14
CA HIS A 10 0.67 33.95 11.83
C HIS A 10 -0.33 34.35 10.73
N LYS A 11 0.11 35.11 9.73
CA LYS A 11 -0.71 35.50 8.57
C LYS A 11 0.03 35.11 7.30
N ASN A 12 -0.68 34.44 6.39
CA ASN A 12 -0.15 34.09 5.07
C ASN A 12 -0.13 35.33 4.14
N GLU A 13 0.49 35.23 2.97
CA GLU A 13 0.66 36.33 1.99
C GLU A 13 -0.64 36.99 1.55
N LEU A 14 -1.77 36.27 1.65
CA LEU A 14 -3.12 36.76 1.38
C LEU A 14 -3.80 37.43 2.59
N GLY A 15 -3.10 37.59 3.71
CA GLY A 15 -3.62 38.18 4.94
C GLY A 15 -4.50 37.25 5.79
N HIS A 16 -4.66 35.98 5.40
CA HIS A 16 -5.41 34.99 6.16
C HIS A 16 -4.61 34.50 7.38
N ARG A 17 -5.28 34.38 8.54
CA ARG A 17 -4.68 33.85 9.77
C ARG A 17 -4.41 32.35 9.62
N GLY A 18 -3.15 31.95 9.76
CA GLY A 18 -2.75 30.56 9.96
C GLY A 18 -2.71 30.26 11.45
N PHE A 19 -3.27 29.12 11.85
CA PHE A 19 -3.25 28.66 13.24
C PHE A 19 -2.19 27.56 13.40
N LEU A 20 -1.20 27.83 14.23
CA LEU A 20 -0.19 26.87 14.69
C LEU A 20 -0.70 26.12 15.92
N ASN A 21 -0.02 25.04 16.31
CA ASN A 21 -0.37 24.28 17.51
C ASN A 21 -0.40 25.16 18.76
N GLU A 22 0.51 26.14 18.86
CA GLU A 22 0.54 27.13 19.94
C GLU A 22 -0.73 27.98 19.98
N ASP A 23 -1.25 28.38 18.81
CA ASP A 23 -2.48 29.16 18.70
C ASP A 23 -3.70 28.37 19.19
N VAL A 24 -3.75 27.08 18.88
CA VAL A 24 -4.82 26.19 19.33
C VAL A 24 -4.80 26.03 20.85
N VAL A 25 -3.60 25.89 21.43
CA VAL A 25 -3.42 25.81 22.89
C VAL A 25 -3.79 27.11 23.57
N ALA A 26 -3.40 28.26 23.03
CA ALA A 26 -3.77 29.59 23.54
C ALA A 26 -5.29 29.82 23.50
N LEU A 27 -5.97 29.36 22.44
CA LEU A 27 -7.43 29.48 22.32
C LEU A 27 -8.17 28.52 23.27
N LYS A 28 -7.67 27.29 23.44
CA LYS A 28 -8.26 26.32 24.37
C LYS A 28 -8.16 26.79 25.82
N THR A 29 -6.98 27.26 26.22
CA THR A 29 -6.75 27.83 27.56
C THR A 29 -7.61 29.07 27.79
N LEU A 30 -7.78 29.94 26.79
CA LEU A 30 -8.71 31.07 26.87
C LEU A 30 -10.15 30.60 27.13
N ALA A 31 -10.61 29.57 26.43
CA ALA A 31 -11.94 29.01 26.59
C ALA A 31 -12.15 28.41 28.00
N ASP A 32 -11.16 27.69 28.52
CA ASP A 32 -11.19 27.10 29.86
C ASP A 32 -11.24 28.20 30.95
N ILE A 33 -10.42 29.24 30.81
CA ILE A 33 -10.37 30.36 31.74
C ILE A 33 -11.68 31.17 31.68
N LYS A 34 -12.23 31.41 30.49
CA LYS A 34 -13.50 32.15 30.32
C LYS A 34 -14.71 31.37 30.82
N SER A 35 -14.62 30.03 30.88
CA SER A 35 -15.66 29.15 31.42
C SER A 35 -15.88 29.36 32.92
N HIS A 36 -14.94 29.99 33.62
CA HIS A 36 -15.11 30.35 35.03
C HIS A 36 -15.99 31.62 35.16
N PRO A 37 -17.06 31.59 36.00
CA PRO A 37 -18.08 32.65 36.06
C PRO A 37 -17.56 34.01 36.55
N ASN A 38 -16.42 34.04 37.27
CA ASN A 38 -15.83 35.26 37.81
C ASN A 38 -14.75 35.90 36.90
N MET A 39 -14.59 35.42 35.66
CA MET A 39 -13.52 35.89 34.78
C MET A 39 -14.03 36.77 33.63
N THR A 40 -13.52 38.01 33.56
CA THR A 40 -13.74 38.88 32.41
C THR A 40 -12.85 38.46 31.24
N LEU A 41 -13.32 38.72 30.02
CA LEU A 41 -12.63 38.32 28.80
C LEU A 41 -11.23 38.95 28.66
N LYS A 42 -11.06 40.18 29.15
CA LYS A 42 -9.77 40.88 29.18
C LYS A 42 -8.80 40.25 30.18
N GLN A 43 -9.29 39.85 31.35
CA GLN A 43 -8.49 39.13 32.35
C GLN A 43 -8.10 37.73 31.85
N ALA A 44 -8.99 37.05 31.12
CA ALA A 44 -8.69 35.78 30.47
C ALA A 44 -7.57 35.92 29.43
N CYS A 45 -7.62 36.94 28.57
CA CYS A 45 -6.58 37.18 27.57
C CYS A 45 -5.22 37.51 28.22
N ASN A 46 -5.20 38.33 29.28
CA ASN A 46 -3.98 38.64 30.02
C ASN A 46 -3.39 37.38 30.70
N ALA A 47 -4.23 36.54 31.29
CA ALA A 47 -3.80 35.30 31.95
C ALA A 47 -3.16 34.31 30.96
N VAL A 48 -3.72 34.16 29.76
CA VAL A 48 -3.15 33.34 28.69
C VAL A 48 -1.79 33.89 28.25
N MET A 49 -1.64 35.22 28.10
CA MET A 49 -0.35 35.83 27.75
C MET A 49 0.71 35.65 28.84
N THR A 50 0.35 35.81 30.12
CA THR A 50 1.28 35.55 31.23
C THR A 50 1.69 34.08 31.28
N TRP A 51 0.77 33.15 31.03
CA TRP A 51 1.06 31.72 30.96
C TRP A 51 2.02 31.38 29.81
N LEU A 52 1.80 31.94 28.61
CA LEU A 52 2.68 31.76 27.46
C LEU A 52 4.07 32.37 27.68
N HIS A 53 4.16 33.54 28.30
CA HIS A 53 5.45 34.17 28.61
C HIS A 53 6.20 33.39 29.69
N ASN A 54 5.50 32.86 30.69
CA ASN A 54 6.09 32.00 31.72
C ASN A 54 6.53 30.65 31.15
N LYS A 55 5.80 30.07 30.18
CA LYS A 55 6.23 28.87 29.45
C LYS A 55 7.54 29.10 28.69
N ASN A 56 7.71 30.25 28.04
CA ASN A 56 8.96 30.61 27.36
C ASN A 56 10.14 30.81 28.34
N ILE A 57 9.89 31.39 29.52
CA ILE A 57 10.92 31.57 30.55
C ILE A 57 11.31 30.23 31.19
N ALA A 58 10.32 29.36 31.45
CA ALA A 58 10.56 28.02 31.98
C ALA A 58 11.30 27.11 30.96
N ASP A 59 11.11 27.31 29.66
CA ASP A 59 11.85 26.57 28.61
C ASP A 59 13.35 26.89 28.58
N THR A 60 13.76 28.04 29.13
CA THR A 60 15.18 28.44 29.13
C THR A 60 15.96 27.84 30.30
N ASP A 61 15.30 27.42 31.39
CA ASP A 61 15.92 26.85 32.60
C ASP A 61 15.63 25.35 32.79
N ILE A 62 14.79 24.75 31.93
CA ILE A 62 14.39 23.32 31.99
C ILE A 62 14.70 22.62 30.66
N THR A 63 15.83 22.94 30.02
CA THR A 63 16.26 22.22 28.82
C THR A 63 16.91 20.85 29.14
N GLU A 64 17.02 20.46 30.42
CA GLU A 64 17.75 19.23 30.78
C GLU A 64 16.94 18.09 31.40
N LEU A 65 15.73 18.25 31.95
CA LEU A 65 15.10 17.11 32.64
C LEU A 65 13.57 17.07 32.55
N ARG A 66 13.10 15.96 31.95
CA ARG A 66 11.78 15.30 32.11
C ARG A 66 10.61 15.82 31.26
N HIS A 67 10.36 15.08 30.17
CA HIS A 67 9.08 14.44 29.77
C HIS A 67 8.87 14.35 28.24
N GLU A 68 9.91 14.11 27.43
CA GLU A 68 9.75 13.78 25.99
C GLU A 68 10.43 12.46 25.57
N ASP A 69 11.44 12.00 26.31
CA ASP A 69 12.28 10.83 25.97
C ASP A 69 11.54 9.48 25.89
N HIS A 70 10.61 9.21 26.83
CA HIS A 70 9.92 7.91 26.88
C HIS A 70 8.84 7.69 25.81
N ASN A 71 8.47 8.73 25.06
CA ASN A 71 7.46 8.62 23.99
C ASN A 71 8.11 8.46 22.62
N GLU A 72 9.25 9.11 22.38
CA GLU A 72 10.02 8.98 21.14
C GLU A 72 10.61 7.56 20.98
N GLU A 73 11.19 6.98 22.03
CA GLU A 73 11.72 5.61 21.97
C GLU A 73 10.64 4.58 21.61
N ARG A 74 9.41 4.76 22.12
CA ARG A 74 8.28 3.89 21.80
C ARG A 74 7.85 4.03 20.36
N HIS A 75 7.73 5.26 19.85
CA HIS A 75 7.40 5.50 18.44
C HIS A 75 8.48 5.00 17.48
N ILE A 76 9.76 5.12 17.85
CA ILE A 76 10.88 4.57 17.07
C ILE A 76 10.80 3.04 17.02
N LYS A 77 10.48 2.39 18.15
CA LYS A 77 10.31 0.94 18.21
C LYS A 77 9.14 0.47 17.34
N GLU A 78 7.97 1.10 17.46
CA GLU A 78 6.78 0.80 16.63
C GLU A 78 7.07 0.99 15.14
N TYR A 79 7.79 2.05 14.77
CA TYR A 79 8.20 2.30 13.39
C TYR A 79 9.15 1.22 12.86
N ASN A 80 10.11 0.79 13.67
CA ASN A 80 11.04 -0.26 13.29
C ASN A 80 10.34 -1.62 13.15
N GLU A 81 9.43 -1.97 14.06
CA GLU A 81 8.61 -3.19 13.97
C GLU A 81 7.74 -3.18 12.71
N LEU A 82 7.10 -2.03 12.39
CA LEU A 82 6.33 -1.87 11.16
C LEU A 82 7.21 -2.02 9.92
N LYS A 83 8.40 -1.43 9.91
CA LYS A 83 9.36 -1.53 8.81
C LYS A 83 9.80 -2.98 8.59
N GLU A 84 10.10 -3.71 9.66
CA GLU A 84 10.45 -5.14 9.59
C GLU A 84 9.29 -5.96 9.04
N MET A 85 8.06 -5.72 9.50
CA MET A 85 6.88 -6.40 8.99
C MET A 85 6.67 -6.14 7.49
N ILE A 86 6.84 -4.89 7.03
CA ILE A 86 6.75 -4.54 5.60
C ILE A 86 7.85 -5.24 4.80
N GLN A 87 9.07 -5.32 5.32
CA GLN A 87 10.16 -6.04 4.67
C GLN A 87 9.86 -7.54 4.54
N GLN A 88 9.34 -8.17 5.60
CA GLN A 88 8.92 -9.57 5.57
C GLN A 88 7.76 -9.81 4.58
N GLN A 89 6.76 -8.93 4.55
CA GLN A 89 5.67 -8.99 3.59
C GLN A 89 6.18 -8.87 2.14
N ASN A 90 7.08 -7.93 1.88
CA ASN A 90 7.69 -7.77 0.55
C ASN A 90 8.47 -9.01 0.12
N GLU A 91 9.19 -9.65 1.04
CA GLU A 91 9.92 -10.88 0.74
C GLU A 91 8.97 -12.05 0.46
N MET A 92 7.89 -12.17 1.25
CA MET A 92 6.84 -13.15 0.99
C MET A 92 6.17 -12.94 -0.38
N LEU A 93 5.89 -11.68 -0.75
CA LEU A 93 5.32 -11.34 -2.06
C LEU A 93 6.26 -11.72 -3.20
N LYS A 94 7.58 -11.47 -3.07
CA LYS A 94 8.57 -11.89 -4.06
C LYS A 94 8.63 -13.40 -4.21
N GLN A 95 8.60 -14.15 -3.11
CA GLN A 95 8.60 -15.61 -3.15
C GLN A 95 7.33 -16.16 -3.80
N MET A 96 6.17 -15.55 -3.52
CA MET A 96 4.90 -15.92 -4.14
C MET A 96 4.91 -15.64 -5.64
N ALA A 97 5.39 -14.46 -6.06
CA ALA A 97 5.56 -14.12 -7.47
C ALA A 97 6.46 -15.14 -8.20
N LYS A 98 7.60 -15.48 -7.60
CA LYS A 98 8.51 -16.50 -8.16
C LYS A 98 7.83 -17.87 -8.33
N LYS A 99 7.04 -18.32 -7.34
CA LYS A 99 6.29 -19.57 -7.45
C LYS A 99 5.22 -19.52 -8.54
N MET A 100 4.56 -18.39 -8.73
CA MET A 100 3.59 -18.21 -9.82
C MET A 100 4.27 -18.28 -11.19
N ASP A 101 5.43 -17.64 -11.34
CA ASP A 101 6.21 -17.70 -12.59
C ASP A 101 6.69 -19.12 -12.90
N GLU A 102 7.16 -19.85 -11.88
CA GLU A 102 7.56 -21.26 -12.01
C GLU A 102 6.37 -22.16 -12.40
N GLN A 103 5.19 -21.93 -11.80
CA GLN A 103 3.98 -22.66 -12.15
C GLN A 103 3.52 -22.34 -13.58
N GLN A 104 3.55 -21.08 -13.99
CA GLN A 104 3.17 -20.67 -15.33
C GLN A 104 4.07 -21.34 -16.37
N ARG A 105 5.40 -21.31 -16.16
CA ARG A 105 6.35 -22.01 -17.01
C ARG A 105 6.08 -23.51 -17.11
N TYR A 106 5.81 -24.15 -15.96
CA TYR A 106 5.47 -25.58 -15.94
C TYR A 106 4.20 -25.90 -16.73
N ILE A 107 3.18 -25.05 -16.63
CA ILE A 107 1.92 -25.19 -17.38
C ILE A 107 2.19 -25.05 -18.87
N ASP A 108 2.97 -24.04 -19.29
CA ASP A 108 3.29 -23.79 -20.69
C ASP A 108 4.09 -24.95 -21.30
N GLU A 109 5.12 -25.45 -20.60
CA GLU A 109 5.90 -26.62 -21.03
C GLU A 109 5.03 -27.88 -21.16
N ARG A 110 4.11 -28.11 -20.21
CA ARG A 110 3.16 -29.24 -20.24
C ARG A 110 2.15 -29.11 -21.37
N LEU A 111 1.66 -27.90 -21.63
CA LEU A 111 0.73 -27.61 -22.72
C LEU A 111 1.40 -27.85 -24.07
N GLU A 112 2.58 -27.31 -24.27
CA GLU A 112 3.34 -27.48 -25.51
C GLU A 112 3.66 -28.96 -25.78
N ARG A 113 4.10 -29.70 -24.75
CA ARG A 113 4.35 -31.15 -24.88
C ARG A 113 3.09 -31.92 -25.24
N ARG A 114 1.95 -31.58 -24.63
CA ARG A 114 0.66 -32.22 -24.94
C ARG A 114 0.25 -31.91 -26.39
N ASP A 115 0.39 -30.66 -26.82
CA ASP A 115 0.04 -30.25 -28.18
C ASP A 115 0.90 -30.98 -29.22
N GLN A 116 2.21 -31.10 -28.98
CA GLN A 116 3.11 -31.89 -29.82
C GLN A 116 2.67 -33.36 -29.92
N GLN A 117 2.31 -33.99 -28.80
CA GLN A 117 1.81 -35.37 -28.77
C GLN A 117 0.47 -35.54 -29.50
N LEU A 118 -0.44 -34.57 -29.37
CA LEU A 118 -1.71 -34.59 -30.09
C LEU A 118 -1.49 -34.44 -31.59
N MET A 119 -0.61 -33.53 -32.00
CA MET A 119 -0.26 -33.31 -33.40
C MET A 119 0.45 -34.51 -34.03
N SER A 120 1.30 -35.23 -33.28
CA SER A 120 1.92 -36.47 -33.78
C SER A 120 0.86 -37.57 -33.97
N ALA A 121 -0.02 -37.77 -32.99
CA ALA A 121 -1.09 -38.77 -33.09
C ALA A 121 -2.06 -38.46 -34.24
N ILE A 122 -2.41 -37.19 -34.47
CA ILE A 122 -3.24 -36.77 -35.60
C ILE A 122 -2.55 -37.10 -36.94
N ARG A 123 -1.23 -36.87 -37.04
CA ARG A 123 -0.47 -37.21 -38.26
C ARG A 123 -0.43 -38.70 -38.52
N GLU A 124 -0.17 -39.50 -37.49
CA GLU A 124 -0.19 -40.98 -37.58
C GLU A 124 -1.55 -41.47 -38.07
N ILE A 125 -2.65 -40.99 -37.47
CA ILE A 125 -4.01 -41.34 -37.90
C ILE A 125 -4.28 -40.94 -39.36
N GLN A 126 -3.78 -39.79 -39.80
CA GLN A 126 -3.92 -39.35 -41.19
C GLN A 126 -3.13 -40.23 -42.16
N GLU A 127 -1.92 -40.63 -41.79
CA GLU A 127 -1.07 -41.53 -42.58
C GLU A 127 -1.70 -42.92 -42.69
N GLU A 128 -2.15 -43.50 -41.57
CA GLU A 128 -2.88 -44.77 -41.55
C GLU A 128 -4.12 -44.72 -42.46
N LYS A 129 -4.90 -43.64 -42.36
CA LYS A 129 -6.08 -43.45 -43.22
C LYS A 129 -5.71 -43.39 -44.70
N LYS A 130 -4.60 -42.74 -45.08
CA LYS A 130 -4.12 -42.69 -46.47
C LYS A 130 -3.74 -44.09 -46.97
N VAL A 131 -2.97 -44.84 -46.18
CA VAL A 131 -2.56 -46.21 -46.52
C VAL A 131 -3.78 -47.11 -46.71
N LEU A 132 -4.77 -47.04 -45.82
CA LEU A 132 -6.02 -47.82 -45.95
C LEU A 132 -6.79 -47.47 -47.22
N LEU A 133 -6.84 -46.19 -47.61
CA LEU A 133 -7.47 -45.76 -48.86
C LEU A 133 -6.72 -46.28 -50.09
N GLU A 134 -5.40 -46.29 -50.08
CA GLU A 134 -4.58 -46.84 -51.17
C GLU A 134 -4.75 -48.36 -51.29
N ILE A 135 -4.79 -49.09 -50.18
CA ILE A 135 -5.07 -50.53 -50.15
C ILE A 135 -6.48 -50.80 -50.70
N ALA A 136 -7.49 -50.03 -50.27
CA ALA A 136 -8.85 -50.17 -50.78
C ALA A 136 -8.96 -49.85 -52.28
N ALA A 137 -8.18 -48.89 -52.79
CA ALA A 137 -8.13 -48.57 -54.21
C ALA A 137 -7.47 -49.70 -55.04
N THR A 138 -6.40 -50.32 -54.54
CA THR A 138 -5.69 -51.41 -55.23
C THR A 138 -6.39 -52.77 -55.12
N GLN A 139 -7.12 -53.01 -54.02
CA GLN A 139 -7.91 -54.24 -53.83
C GLN A 139 -9.23 -54.28 -54.61
N LYS A 140 -9.59 -53.21 -55.34
CA LYS A 140 -10.69 -53.27 -56.34
C LYS A 140 -10.27 -54.14 -57.53
N LYS A 141 -10.12 -55.45 -57.32
CA LYS A 141 -10.22 -56.44 -58.40
C LYS A 141 -11.62 -56.28 -58.97
N LYS A 142 -11.66 -55.93 -60.25
CA LYS A 142 -12.88 -55.75 -61.02
C LYS A 142 -13.67 -57.04 -60.92
N TRP A 143 -14.81 -57.02 -60.22
CA TRP A 143 -15.64 -58.19 -59.98
C TRP A 143 -16.03 -58.95 -61.28
N TRP A 144 -16.03 -58.24 -62.42
CA TRP A 144 -16.17 -58.78 -63.77
C TRP A 144 -15.07 -59.79 -64.18
N GLN A 145 -13.85 -59.70 -63.62
CA GLN A 145 -12.74 -60.61 -63.93
C GLN A 145 -12.96 -62.02 -63.40
N PHE A 146 -13.86 -62.20 -62.42
CA PHE A 146 -14.22 -63.53 -61.90
C PHE A 146 -15.20 -64.28 -62.82
N TRP A 147 -15.86 -63.58 -63.75
CA TRP A 147 -16.82 -64.15 -64.71
C TRP A 147 -16.20 -64.46 -66.08
N LEU A 148 -14.90 -64.21 -66.26
CA LEU A 148 -14.16 -64.40 -67.51
C LEU A 148 -13.30 -65.70 -67.53
N LYS A 149 -13.55 -66.63 -66.59
CA LYS A 149 -12.96 -67.97 -66.55
C LYS A 149 -14.05 -69.01 -66.67
#